data_AF-A0AAW2P1C0-F1
#
_entry.id   AF-A0AAW2P1C0-F1
#
_cell.length_a   1.000
_cell.length_b   1.000
_cell.length_c   1.000
_cell.angle_alpha   90.00
_cell.angle_beta   90.00
_cell.angle_gamma   90.00
#
_symmetry.space_group_name_H-M   'P 1'
#
loop_
_entity.id
_entity.type
_entity.pdbx_description
1 polymer ?
#
loop_
_entity_poly.entity_id
_entity_poly.type
_entity_poly.pdbx_seq_one_letter_code
_entity_poly.pdbx_strand_id
1 'polypeptide(L)'
;MKSTAASAHHHQLSNEEAVDLFFPGARESGLDIRYTTISDGFPLDFDRDLNFPEFYESILRDFPARVDELVGKIVESDRSLTPFLVADATYLWPPAVANKYNGACCVLDINSFAFILRLSL
;
A
#
# COMPACT_ATOMS: atom_id res chain seq x y z
N MET A 1 41.54 1.92 -0.29
CA MET A 1 40.19 1.65 0.25
C MET A 1 39.33 1.23 -0.93
N LYS A 2 38.95 -0.06 -1.00
CA LYS A 2 38.06 -0.58 -2.04
C LYS A 2 36.64 -0.46 -1.47
N SER A 3 35.82 0.37 -2.11
CA SER A 3 34.41 0.53 -1.78
C SER A 3 33.67 -0.69 -2.29
N THR A 4 33.17 -1.52 -1.38
CA THR A 4 32.33 -2.67 -1.71
C THR A 4 30.91 -2.16 -1.87
N ALA A 5 30.41 -2.12 -3.11
CA ALA A 5 28.99 -1.90 -3.37
C ALA A 5 28.21 -3.12 -2.89
N ALA A 6 27.35 -2.94 -1.89
CA ALA A 6 26.40 -3.95 -1.47
C ALA A 6 25.33 -4.06 -2.57
N SER A 7 25.39 -5.15 -3.35
CA SER A 7 24.32 -5.54 -4.26
C SER A 7 23.11 -5.97 -3.43
N ALA A 8 22.02 -5.22 -3.53
CA ALA A 8 20.75 -5.61 -2.91
C ALA A 8 20.22 -6.85 -3.63
N HIS A 9 20.35 -8.00 -2.99
CA HIS A 9 19.77 -9.25 -3.44
C HIS A 9 18.24 -9.16 -3.34
N HIS A 10 17.56 -9.06 -4.48
CA HIS A 10 16.12 -9.27 -4.57
C HIS A 10 15.81 -10.74 -4.27
N HIS A 11 15.34 -11.03 -3.06
CA HIS A 11 14.81 -12.35 -2.73
C HIS A 11 13.42 -12.48 -3.36
N GLN A 12 13.35 -13.26 -4.43
CA GLN A 12 12.10 -13.67 -5.07
C GLN A 12 11.36 -14.58 -4.09
N LEU A 13 10.38 -14.02 -3.37
CA LEU A 13 9.51 -14.79 -2.47
C LEU A 13 8.63 -15.71 -3.34
N SER A 14 9.03 -16.99 -3.43
CA SER A 14 8.16 -18.05 -3.92
C SER A 14 6.97 -18.21 -2.97
N ASN A 15 5.77 -18.28 -3.55
CA ASN A 15 4.46 -18.28 -2.89
C ASN A 15 4.18 -19.34 -1.81
N GLU A 16 5.15 -20.12 -1.34
CA GLU A 16 4.89 -21.20 -0.38
C GLU A 16 5.41 -20.96 1.05
N GLU A 17 6.31 -19.99 1.29
CA GLU A 17 6.73 -19.60 2.65
C GLU A 17 7.12 -18.12 2.71
N ALA A 18 6.15 -17.23 2.49
CA ALA A 18 6.34 -15.82 2.88
C ALA A 18 6.41 -15.77 4.41
N VAL A 19 7.62 -15.92 4.97
CA VAL A 19 7.92 -15.53 6.34
C VAL A 19 7.35 -14.13 6.53
N ASP A 20 6.48 -13.95 7.51
CA ASP A 20 5.83 -12.67 7.76
C ASP A 20 6.86 -11.67 8.31
N LEU A 21 7.50 -10.93 7.41
CA LEU A 21 8.63 -10.06 7.74
C LEU A 21 8.20 -8.71 8.34
N PHE A 22 6.93 -8.31 8.18
CA PHE A 22 6.52 -6.92 8.44
C PHE A 22 5.73 -6.74 9.73
N PHE A 23 4.81 -7.66 10.07
CA PHE A 23 3.91 -7.49 11.23
C PHE A 23 3.82 -8.67 12.21
N PRO A 24 4.91 -9.40 12.51
CA PRO A 24 4.84 -10.59 13.38
C PRO A 24 4.28 -10.26 14.77
N GLY A 25 4.80 -9.21 15.44
CA GLY A 25 4.38 -8.85 16.80
C GLY A 25 2.92 -8.37 16.91
N ALA A 26 2.37 -7.78 15.85
CA ALA A 26 0.97 -7.35 15.84
C ALA A 26 0.00 -8.52 15.66
N ARG A 27 0.39 -9.54 14.89
CA ARG A 27 -0.42 -10.76 14.75
C ARG A 27 -0.31 -11.64 15.98
N GLU A 28 0.86 -11.70 16.62
CA GLU A 28 1.05 -12.35 17.91
C GLU A 28 0.17 -11.72 19.02
N SER A 29 -0.13 -10.43 18.93
CA SER A 29 -1.08 -9.76 19.83
C SER A 29 -2.56 -9.98 19.47
N GLY A 30 -2.85 -10.80 18.46
CA GLY A 30 -4.19 -11.18 18.03
C GLY A 30 -4.83 -10.24 17.00
N LEU A 31 -4.08 -9.28 16.43
CA LEU A 31 -4.58 -8.42 15.36
C LEU A 31 -4.56 -9.15 14.02
N ASP A 32 -5.67 -9.07 13.27
CA ASP A 32 -5.75 -9.58 11.90
C ASP A 32 -5.17 -8.56 10.91
N ILE A 33 -3.84 -8.52 10.80
CA ILE A 33 -3.12 -7.67 9.84
C ILE A 33 -2.70 -8.52 8.65
N ARG A 34 -3.11 -8.08 7.46
CA ARG A 34 -2.74 -8.68 6.18
C ARG A 34 -2.17 -7.59 5.28
N TYR A 35 -1.10 -7.89 4.57
CA TYR A 35 -0.52 -6.99 3.60
C TYR A 35 -0.44 -7.68 2.23
N THR A 36 -0.44 -6.87 1.19
CA THR A 36 -0.25 -7.32 -0.19
C THR A 36 0.47 -6.22 -0.97
N THR A 37 1.05 -6.60 -2.10
CA THR A 37 1.72 -5.68 -3.02
C THR A 37 0.85 -5.43 -4.24
N ILE A 38 0.74 -4.17 -4.65
CA ILE A 38 0.07 -3.77 -5.90
C ILE A 38 1.17 -3.35 -6.89
N SER A 39 1.09 -3.85 -8.13
CA SER A 39 2.00 -3.41 -9.19
C SER A 39 1.74 -1.95 -9.54
N ASP A 40 2.81 -1.18 -9.70
CA ASP A 40 2.78 0.20 -10.22
C ASP A 40 2.56 0.27 -11.75
N GLY A 41 2.59 -0.88 -12.44
CA GLY A 41 2.41 -0.98 -13.88
C GLY A 41 3.69 -0.84 -14.70
N PHE A 42 4.85 -0.64 -14.08
CA PHE A 42 6.11 -0.49 -14.78
C PHE A 42 6.95 -1.78 -14.77
N PRO A 43 7.80 -2.00 -15.78
CA PRO A 43 8.83 -3.03 -15.75
C PRO A 43 9.77 -2.90 -14.54
N LEU A 44 10.43 -4.01 -14.18
CA LEU A 44 11.38 -4.02 -13.06
C LEU A 44 12.63 -3.17 -13.35
N ASP A 45 13.06 -3.10 -14.61
CA ASP A 45 14.20 -2.32 -15.08
C ASP A 45 13.87 -0.85 -15.37
N PHE A 46 12.63 -0.42 -15.14
CA PHE A 46 12.24 0.98 -15.26
C PHE A 46 12.84 1.83 -14.13
N ASP A 47 13.65 2.82 -14.49
CA ASP A 47 14.25 3.77 -13.56
C ASP A 47 13.21 4.84 -13.17
N ARG A 48 12.62 4.67 -11.99
CA ARG A 48 11.57 5.53 -11.44
C ARG A 48 12.07 6.91 -10.99
N ASP A 49 13.34 6.99 -10.59
CA ASP A 49 13.92 8.25 -10.13
C ASP A 49 14.29 9.14 -11.31
N LEU A 50 14.89 8.54 -12.35
CA LEU A 50 15.21 9.24 -13.58
C LEU A 50 13.96 9.71 -14.33
N ASN A 51 12.88 8.91 -14.29
CA ASN A 51 11.62 9.18 -14.99
C ASN A 51 10.49 9.54 -14.03
N PHE A 52 10.81 10.20 -12.92
CA PHE A 52 9.85 10.51 -11.84
C PHE A 52 8.56 11.20 -12.32
N PRO A 53 8.57 12.19 -13.25
CA PRO A 53 7.33 12.80 -13.72
C PRO A 53 6.38 11.81 -14.39
N GLU A 54 6.90 10.94 -15.26
CA GLU A 54 6.10 9.90 -15.94
C GLU A 54 5.57 8.87 -14.95
N PHE A 55 6.45 8.41 -14.05
CA PHE A 55 6.08 7.50 -12.97
C PHE A 55 4.95 8.07 -12.12
N TYR A 56 5.12 9.30 -11.63
CA TYR A 56 4.16 9.93 -10.73
C TYR A 56 2.83 10.24 -11.43
N GLU A 57 2.86 10.65 -12.70
CA GLU A 57 1.64 10.81 -13.51
C GLU A 57 0.88 9.48 -13.67
N SER A 58 1.58 8.38 -13.92
CA SER A 58 0.94 7.05 -13.99
C SER A 58 0.40 6.61 -12.62
N ILE A 59 1.09 6.91 -11.52
CA ILE A 59 0.58 6.68 -10.17
C ILE A 59 -0.71 7.48 -9.91
N LEU A 60 -0.82 8.72 -10.38
CA LEU A 60 -2.04 9.49 -10.20
C LEU A 60 -3.19 9.02 -11.13
N ARG A 61 -2.87 8.55 -12.33
CA ARG A 61 -3.86 8.20 -13.37
C ARG A 61 -4.31 6.74 -13.32
N ASP A 62 -3.38 5.81 -13.24
CA ASP A 62 -3.61 4.37 -13.50
C ASP A 62 -3.68 3.54 -12.21
N PHE A 63 -2.91 3.92 -11.19
CA PHE A 63 -2.92 3.24 -9.89
C PHE A 63 -4.30 3.19 -9.21
N PRO A 64 -5.17 4.22 -9.28
CA PRO A 64 -6.48 4.18 -8.64
C PRO A 64 -7.33 2.99 -9.09
N ALA A 65 -7.28 2.62 -10.38
CA ALA A 65 -8.02 1.49 -10.92
C ALA A 65 -7.55 0.15 -10.33
N ARG A 66 -6.24 0.01 -10.06
CA ARG A 66 -5.66 -1.19 -9.44
C ARG A 66 -6.06 -1.31 -7.98
N VAL A 67 -6.08 -0.19 -7.26
CA VAL A 67 -6.54 -0.15 -5.87
C VAL A 67 -8.04 -0.47 -5.79
N ASP A 68 -8.83 0.11 -6.68
CA ASP A 68 -10.27 -0.16 -6.80
C ASP A 68 -10.55 -1.67 -7.02
N GLU A 69 -9.82 -2.31 -7.95
CA GLU A 69 -9.94 -3.76 -8.18
C GLU A 69 -9.59 -4.57 -6.91
N LEU A 70 -8.51 -4.20 -6.21
CA LEU A 70 -8.11 -4.89 -4.99
C LEU A 70 -9.15 -4.74 -3.87
N VAL A 71 -9.62 -3.52 -3.62
CA VAL A 71 -10.65 -3.25 -2.59
C VAL A 71 -11.93 -4.00 -2.94
N GLY A 72 -12.31 -4.03 -4.21
CA GLY A 72 -13.45 -4.82 -4.68
C GLY A 72 -13.33 -6.30 -4.33
N LYS A 73 -12.17 -6.92 -4.60
CA LYS A 73 -11.92 -8.33 -4.24
C LYS A 73 -12.00 -8.57 -2.73
N ILE A 74 -11.50 -7.65 -1.91
CA ILE A 74 -11.56 -7.75 -0.45
C ILE A 74 -13.01 -7.70 0.04
N VAL A 75 -13.78 -6.70 -0.41
CA VAL A 75 -15.19 -6.53 -0.01
C VAL A 75 -16.07 -7.68 -0.54
N GLU A 76 -15.77 -8.23 -1.71
CA GLU A 76 -16.46 -9.41 -2.25
C GLU A 76 -16.18 -10.67 -1.43
N SER A 77 -14.95 -10.81 -0.91
CA SER A 77 -14.55 -11.96 -0.09
C SER A 77 -15.25 -12.01 1.27
N ASP A 78 -15.64 -10.84 1.81
CA ASP A 78 -16.44 -10.73 3.03
C ASP A 78 -17.38 -9.53 2.94
N ARG A 79 -18.64 -9.83 2.55
CA ARG A 79 -19.71 -8.84 2.40
C ARG A 79 -20.20 -8.25 3.71
N SER A 80 -19.77 -8.77 4.86
CA SER A 80 -20.10 -8.21 6.17
C SER A 80 -19.14 -7.08 6.58
N LEU A 81 -18.03 -6.90 5.84
CA LEU A 81 -17.10 -5.81 6.06
C LEU A 81 -17.72 -4.47 5.68
N THR A 82 -17.62 -3.50 6.59
CA THR A 82 -17.79 -2.08 6.28
C THR A 82 -16.40 -1.47 6.08
N PRO A 83 -15.92 -1.29 4.84
CA PRO A 83 -14.54 -0.90 4.61
C PRO A 83 -14.28 0.53 5.11
N PHE A 84 -13.15 0.72 5.79
CA PHE A 84 -12.62 2.03 6.15
C PHE A 84 -11.24 2.20 5.53
N LEU A 85 -11.12 3.07 4.53
CA LEU A 85 -9.90 3.27 3.77
C LEU A 85 -9.03 4.36 4.40
N VAL A 86 -7.83 4.01 4.82
CA VAL A 86 -6.79 4.97 5.23
C VAL A 86 -5.79 5.10 4.10
N ALA A 87 -5.54 6.32 3.64
CA ALA A 87 -4.63 6.58 2.51
C ALA A 87 -3.82 7.86 2.73
N ASP A 88 -2.75 8.03 1.96
CA ASP A 88 -1.97 9.25 1.95
C ASP A 88 -2.78 10.44 1.39
N ALA A 89 -2.57 11.64 1.97
CA ALA A 89 -3.18 12.89 1.52
C ALA A 89 -2.71 13.35 0.13
N THR A 90 -1.60 12.83 -0.41
CA THR A 90 -1.18 13.11 -1.79
C THR A 90 -2.12 12.47 -2.82
N TYR A 91 -2.94 11.50 -2.42
CA TYR A 91 -3.89 10.82 -3.29
C TYR A 91 -5.30 11.40 -3.15
N LEU A 92 -5.87 11.81 -4.29
CA LEU A 92 -7.24 12.38 -4.35
C LEU A 92 -8.33 11.32 -4.59
N TRP A 93 -7.94 10.12 -5.03
CA TRP A 93 -8.85 9.02 -5.34
C TRP A 93 -9.45 8.22 -4.15
N PRO A 94 -8.88 8.19 -2.93
CA PRO A 94 -9.38 7.33 -1.85
C PRO A 94 -10.87 7.54 -1.49
N PRO A 95 -11.41 8.78 -1.40
CA PRO A 95 -12.83 8.98 -1.12
C PRO A 95 -13.75 8.38 -2.18
N ALA A 96 -13.36 8.44 -3.45
CA ALA A 96 -14.14 7.87 -4.55
C ALA A 96 -14.22 6.34 -4.45
N VAL A 97 -13.09 5.69 -4.15
CA VAL A 97 -13.03 4.23 -3.97
C VAL A 97 -13.84 3.80 -2.74
N ALA A 98 -13.68 4.47 -1.60
CA ALA A 98 -14.43 4.13 -0.39
C ALA A 98 -15.94 4.25 -0.58
N ASN A 99 -16.41 5.34 -1.21
CA ASN A 99 -17.83 5.56 -1.48
C ASN A 99 -18.42 4.47 -2.40
N LYS A 100 -17.67 3.99 -3.39
CA LYS A 100 -18.11 2.94 -4.31
C LYS A 100 -18.45 1.63 -3.57
N TYR A 101 -17.76 1.34 -2.47
CA TYR A 101 -17.96 0.12 -1.67
C TYR A 101 -18.70 0.38 -0.35
N ASN A 102 -19.49 1.46 -0.27
CA ASN A 102 -20.27 1.85 0.91
C ASN A 102 -19.43 1.99 2.20
N GLY A 103 -18.16 2.40 2.04
CA GLY A 103 -17.23 2.63 3.12
C GLY A 103 -17.03 4.11 3.46
N ALA A 104 -16.14 4.35 4.42
CA ALA A 104 -15.63 5.68 4.74
C ALA A 104 -14.12 5.74 4.45
N CYS A 105 -13.55 6.96 4.37
CA CYS A 105 -12.12 7.14 4.21
C CYS A 105 -11.54 8.20 5.15
N CYS A 106 -10.26 8.06 5.47
CA CYS A 106 -9.43 9.07 6.11
C CYS A 106 -8.14 9.24 5.31
N VAL A 107 -7.83 10.48 4.92
CA VAL A 107 -6.56 10.80 4.28
C VAL A 107 -5.60 11.38 5.30
N LEU A 108 -4.38 10.85 5.35
CA LEU A 108 -3.34 11.23 6.29
C LEU A 108 -2.18 11.88 5.53
N ASP A 109 -1.80 13.09 5.91
CA ASP A 109 -0.60 13.72 5.37
C ASP A 109 0.64 13.26 6.15
N ILE A 110 1.41 12.36 5.56
CA ILE A 110 2.66 11.86 6.15
C ILE A 110 3.83 12.84 5.99
N ASN A 111 3.72 13.88 5.15
CA ASN A 111 4.76 14.92 5.10
C ASN A 111 4.65 15.88 6.28
N SER A 112 3.49 15.89 6.95
CA SER A 112 3.22 16.65 8.17
C SER A 112 3.30 15.78 9.42
N PHE A 113 4.27 14.84 9.51
CA PHE A 113 4.50 13.96 10.67
C PHE A 113 4.97 14.75 11.92
N ALA A 114 4.06 15.54 12.48
CA ALA A 114 4.06 15.99 13.85
C ALA A 114 2.63 15.82 14.36
N PHE A 115 2.43 14.82 15.25
CA PHE A 115 1.20 14.60 16.03
C PHE A 115 -0.04 14.21 15.18
N ILE A 116 -0.60 13.00 15.23
CA ILE A 116 -1.26 12.36 16.37
C ILE A 116 -1.44 10.87 15.99
N LEU A 117 -0.65 9.98 16.60
CA LEU A 117 -1.07 8.61 16.87
C LEU A 117 -1.21 8.49 18.39
N ARG A 118 -2.22 9.19 18.90
CA ARG A 118 -2.77 8.99 20.24
C ARG A 118 -4.27 8.72 20.11
N LEU A 119 -4.60 7.63 19.41
CA LEU A 119 -5.81 6.88 19.70
C LEU A 119 -5.49 6.01 20.91
N SER A 120 -5.61 6.60 22.10
CA SER A 120 -5.73 5.82 23.33
C SER A 120 -7.21 5.46 23.48
N LEU A 121 -7.45 4.13 23.49
CA LEU A 121 -8.45 3.37 24.24
C LEU A 121 -9.78 4.07 24.60
#